data_AF-A0A1Q8KYM0-F1
#
_entry.id   AF-A0A1Q8KYM0-F1
#
_cell.length_a   1.000
_cell.length_b   1.000
_cell.length_c   1.000
_cell.angle_alpha   90.00
_cell.angle_beta   90.00
_cell.angle_gamma   90.00
#
_symmetry.space_group_name_H-M   'P 1'
#
loop_
_entity.id
_entity.type
_entity.pdbx_description
1 polymer ?
#
loop_
_entity_poly.entity_id
_entity_poly.type
_entity_poly.pdbx_seq_one_letter_code
_entity_poly.pdbx_strand_id
1 'polypeptide(L)'
;MMLMVDLVGRAVLRRGLTTTEAVDRWYDHHADEVGPRTGARAVARVWSGAARDGGAGALGDDLGRCACGRIWRAHHDTDTVRNVVLPAAPGCSGWPVLGVPPSWYRPRSEYLFETVTPDDPAVRTAIWTDSSRTHHLVVPRVPAGETRGPADLESQVGRAALRGVPVASDGPATPGDPEWARALPGYVLDERLLDHPWELRALALVLAIGTDRPGLRSVLVGAAVTAPVDDVGAGWVRAAAEAVRLTA
;
A
#
# COMPACT_ATOMS: atom_id res chain seq x y z
N MET A 1 -11.44 -13.71 -13.29
CA MET A 1 -10.51 -13.89 -12.15
C MET A 1 -11.21 -14.28 -10.85
N MET A 2 -12.30 -13.62 -10.43
CA MET A 2 -13.08 -13.99 -9.22
C MET A 2 -13.34 -15.51 -9.09
N LEU A 3 -13.84 -16.15 -10.16
CA LEU A 3 -14.08 -17.60 -10.19
C LEU A 3 -12.83 -18.45 -9.92
N MET A 4 -11.65 -17.97 -10.35
CA MET A 4 -10.37 -18.65 -10.08
C MET A 4 -9.96 -18.52 -8.62
N VAL A 5 -10.14 -17.34 -8.02
CA VAL A 5 -9.91 -17.12 -6.58
C VAL A 5 -10.79 -18.07 -5.76
N ASP A 6 -12.07 -18.19 -6.11
CA ASP A 6 -12.99 -19.10 -5.42
C ASP A 6 -12.60 -20.57 -5.60
N LEU A 7 -12.22 -20.97 -6.83
CA LEU A 7 -11.81 -22.33 -7.12
C LEU A 7 -10.55 -22.72 -6.33
N VAL A 8 -9.53 -21.86 -6.34
CA VAL A 8 -8.28 -22.06 -5.59
C VAL A 8 -8.57 -22.01 -4.10
N GLY A 9 -9.34 -21.05 -3.61
CA GLY A 9 -9.74 -20.94 -2.21
C GLY A 9 -10.42 -22.21 -1.70
N ARG A 10 -11.38 -22.77 -2.46
CA ARG A 10 -12.00 -24.06 -2.12
C ARG A 10 -10.99 -25.21 -2.09
N ALA A 11 -9.97 -25.20 -2.94
CA ALA A 11 -8.93 -26.23 -2.94
C ALA A 11 -7.98 -26.10 -1.74
N VAL A 12 -7.62 -24.87 -1.37
CA VAL A 12 -6.83 -24.52 -0.18
C VAL A 12 -7.54 -25.02 1.09
N LEU A 13 -8.83 -24.70 1.24
CA LEU A 13 -9.63 -25.09 2.40
C LEU A 13 -9.82 -26.62 2.48
N ARG A 14 -10.13 -27.28 1.36
CA ARG A 14 -10.26 -28.75 1.31
C ARG A 14 -8.98 -29.49 1.67
N ARG A 15 -7.81 -28.92 1.35
CA ARG A 15 -6.51 -29.48 1.73
C ARG A 15 -6.05 -29.07 3.15
N GLY A 16 -6.85 -28.29 3.87
CA GLY A 16 -6.53 -27.84 5.23
C GLY A 16 -5.29 -26.95 5.31
N LEU A 17 -4.95 -26.22 4.24
CA LEU A 17 -3.79 -25.31 4.24
C LEU A 17 -4.03 -24.06 5.09
N THR A 18 -5.29 -23.68 5.28
CA THR A 18 -5.76 -22.64 6.21
C THR A 18 -7.28 -22.82 6.43
N THR A 19 -7.93 -21.92 7.17
CA THR A 19 -9.38 -21.95 7.44
C THR A 19 -10.09 -20.72 6.87
N THR A 20 -11.41 -20.79 6.73
CA THR A 20 -12.23 -19.65 6.27
C THR A 20 -12.05 -18.45 7.20
N GLU A 21 -12.07 -18.69 8.52
CA GLU A 21 -11.90 -17.66 9.54
C GLU A 21 -10.53 -16.99 9.45
N ALA A 22 -9.47 -17.74 9.12
CA ALA A 22 -8.15 -17.17 8.93
C ALA A 22 -8.09 -16.26 7.70
N VAL A 23 -8.71 -16.65 6.58
CA VAL A 23 -8.79 -15.80 5.38
C VAL A 23 -9.63 -14.56 5.64
N ASP A 24 -10.77 -14.71 6.32
CA ASP A 24 -11.66 -13.59 6.63
C ASP A 24 -10.99 -12.57 7.56
N ARG A 25 -10.27 -13.01 8.60
CA ARG A 25 -9.47 -12.12 9.45
C ARG A 25 -8.44 -11.31 8.67
N TRP A 26 -7.73 -11.96 7.74
CA TRP A 26 -6.75 -11.25 6.91
C TRP A 26 -7.43 -10.29 5.93
N TYR A 27 -8.59 -10.65 5.40
CA TYR A 27 -9.39 -9.78 4.56
C TYR A 27 -9.84 -8.53 5.33
N ASP A 28 -10.49 -8.71 6.48
CA ASP A 28 -11.04 -7.62 7.29
C ASP A 28 -9.93 -6.68 7.78
N HIS A 29 -8.81 -7.23 8.27
CA HIS A 29 -7.66 -6.43 8.68
C HIS A 29 -7.15 -5.55 7.53
N HIS A 30 -7.08 -6.08 6.30
CA HIS A 30 -6.61 -5.28 5.16
C HIS A 30 -7.67 -4.34 4.58
N ALA A 31 -8.95 -4.68 4.72
CA ALA A 31 -10.05 -3.83 4.30
C ALA A 31 -10.19 -2.61 5.22
N ASP A 32 -10.10 -2.84 6.54
CA ASP A 32 -10.53 -1.87 7.54
C ASP A 32 -9.38 -1.25 8.35
N GLU A 33 -8.21 -1.90 8.42
CA GLU A 33 -7.10 -1.43 9.27
C GLU A 33 -5.84 -1.03 8.47
N VAL A 34 -5.55 -1.72 7.36
CA VAL A 34 -4.35 -1.46 6.55
C VAL A 34 -4.62 -0.43 5.46
N GLY A 35 -4.16 0.79 5.67
CA GLY A 35 -4.33 1.88 4.70
C GLY A 35 -3.33 3.02 4.91
N PRO A 36 -3.44 4.10 4.10
CA PRO A 36 -2.56 5.26 4.21
C PRO A 36 -2.73 6.03 5.52
N ARG A 37 -3.71 5.66 6.35
CA ARG A 37 -4.07 6.36 7.59
C ARG A 37 -2.91 6.55 8.53
N THR A 38 -2.07 5.53 8.69
CA THR A 38 -0.87 5.62 9.51
C THR A 38 0.07 6.72 9.02
N GLY A 39 0.33 6.77 7.71
CA GLY A 39 1.14 7.83 7.11
C GLY A 39 0.47 9.21 7.16
N ALA A 40 -0.83 9.29 6.87
CA ALA A 40 -1.62 10.52 6.91
C ALA A 40 -1.63 11.14 8.31
N ARG A 41 -1.85 10.32 9.34
CA ARG A 41 -1.81 10.74 10.73
C ARG A 41 -0.42 11.24 11.13
N ALA A 42 0.64 10.58 10.66
CA ALA A 42 2.00 11.03 10.91
C ALA A 42 2.26 12.41 10.29
N VAL A 43 1.85 12.62 9.03
CA VAL A 43 1.96 13.93 8.36
C VAL A 43 1.14 15.00 9.08
N ALA A 44 -0.10 14.71 9.47
CA ALA A 44 -0.94 15.65 10.22
C ALA A 44 -0.32 16.08 11.55
N ARG A 45 0.33 15.16 12.28
CA ARG A 45 1.07 15.47 13.51
C ARG A 45 2.30 16.34 13.26
N VAL A 46 2.96 16.16 12.13
CA VAL A 46 4.09 17.02 11.70
C VAL A 46 3.58 18.42 11.39
N TRP A 47 2.52 18.55 10.60
CA TRP A 47 1.90 19.83 10.25
C TRP A 47 1.37 20.59 11.46
N SER A 48 0.82 19.90 12.45
CA SER A 48 0.31 20.53 13.68
C SER A 48 1.40 20.89 14.69
N GLY A 49 2.69 20.63 14.39
CA GLY A 49 3.81 20.82 15.31
C GLY A 49 3.83 19.85 16.51
N ALA A 50 2.99 18.80 16.49
CA ALA A 50 2.91 17.81 17.57
C ALA A 50 4.05 16.77 17.51
N ALA A 51 4.68 16.59 16.35
CA ALA A 51 5.89 15.79 16.18
C ALA A 51 7.12 16.70 16.15
N ARG A 52 7.95 16.64 17.20
CA ARG A 52 9.10 17.56 17.38
C ARG A 52 10.29 17.28 16.46
N ASP A 53 10.35 16.06 15.97
CA ASP A 53 11.43 15.50 15.17
C ASP A 53 11.12 15.52 13.67
N GLY A 54 9.96 16.08 13.28
CA GLY A 54 9.63 16.46 11.90
C GLY A 54 9.98 15.37 10.90
N GLY A 55 9.73 14.09 11.18
CA GLY A 55 10.35 13.02 10.42
C GLY A 55 9.68 11.66 10.57
N ALA A 56 10.42 10.58 10.31
CA ALA A 56 9.92 9.22 10.48
C ALA A 56 9.60 8.87 11.95
N GLY A 57 10.15 9.60 12.92
CA GLY A 57 9.75 9.49 14.33
C GLY A 57 8.32 9.98 14.60
N ALA A 58 7.71 10.77 13.70
CA ALA A 58 6.30 11.12 13.76
C ALA A 58 5.36 9.92 13.49
N LEU A 59 5.87 8.90 12.79
CA LEU A 59 5.19 7.61 12.68
C LEU A 59 5.21 6.86 14.04
N GLY A 60 6.11 7.23 14.96
CA GLY A 60 6.10 6.86 16.38
C GLY A 60 5.80 5.38 16.67
N ASP A 61 4.89 5.15 17.63
CA ASP A 61 4.41 3.83 18.03
C ASP A 61 3.68 3.05 16.92
N ASP A 62 3.25 3.71 15.83
CA ASP A 62 2.56 3.05 14.72
C ASP A 62 3.52 2.20 13.87
N LEU A 63 4.81 2.57 13.82
CA LEU A 63 5.85 1.69 13.25
C LEU A 63 6.10 0.46 14.12
N GLY A 64 5.97 0.61 15.44
CA GLY A 64 6.07 -0.50 16.40
C GLY A 64 4.99 -1.56 16.17
N ARG A 65 3.79 -1.14 15.72
CA ARG A 65 2.68 -2.04 15.36
C ARG A 65 2.87 -2.74 14.03
N CYS A 66 3.54 -2.10 13.07
CA CYS A 66 3.75 -2.66 11.73
C CYS A 66 4.66 -3.90 11.71
N ALA A 67 5.45 -4.14 12.77
CA ALA A 67 6.30 -5.33 12.99
C ALA A 67 7.18 -5.75 11.79
N CYS A 68 7.41 -4.87 10.81
CA CYS A 68 8.03 -5.23 9.54
C CYS A 68 9.56 -5.23 9.60
N GLY A 69 10.15 -4.72 10.70
CA GLY A 69 11.60 -4.62 10.89
C GLY A 69 12.30 -3.65 9.92
N ARG A 70 11.54 -2.84 9.18
CA ARG A 70 12.06 -1.92 8.16
C ARG A 70 12.31 -0.53 8.75
N ILE A 71 13.40 0.11 8.30
CA ILE A 71 13.77 1.47 8.69
C ILE A 71 12.94 2.45 7.87
N TRP A 72 12.29 3.41 8.53
CA TRP A 72 11.54 4.46 7.86
C TRP A 72 12.30 5.78 7.85
N ARG A 73 12.21 6.51 6.74
CA ARG A 73 12.76 7.86 6.56
C ARG A 73 11.65 8.77 6.04
N ALA A 74 11.64 10.02 6.47
CA ALA A 74 10.66 10.98 6.01
C ALA A 74 11.34 12.14 5.29
N HIS A 75 10.71 12.65 4.24
CA HIS A 75 11.26 13.67 3.36
C HIS A 75 10.25 14.79 3.16
N HIS A 76 10.65 16.03 3.42
CA HIS A 76 9.76 17.18 3.38
C HIS A 76 9.84 17.86 2.04
N ASP A 77 8.68 18.10 1.45
CA ASP A 77 8.56 18.99 0.32
C ASP A 77 8.73 20.44 0.78
N THR A 78 9.39 21.23 -0.07
CA THR A 78 9.62 22.66 0.13
C THR A 78 9.28 23.41 -1.15
N ASP A 79 9.40 24.73 -1.15
CA ASP A 79 9.13 25.54 -2.35
C ASP A 79 10.10 25.26 -3.50
N THR A 80 11.26 24.64 -3.23
CA THR A 80 12.31 24.40 -4.23
C THR A 80 12.66 22.91 -4.39
N VAL A 81 12.06 22.03 -3.59
CA VAL A 81 12.32 20.58 -3.62
C VAL A 81 11.02 19.82 -3.47
N ARG A 82 10.72 18.95 -4.43
CA ARG A 82 9.72 17.89 -4.30
C ARG A 82 10.41 16.55 -4.14
N ASN A 83 9.89 15.69 -3.28
CA ASN A 83 10.39 14.34 -3.06
C ASN A 83 9.45 13.35 -3.72
N VAL A 84 10.01 12.28 -4.30
CA VAL A 84 9.23 11.17 -4.85
C VAL A 84 9.82 9.87 -4.37
N VAL A 85 8.97 8.92 -3.99
CA VAL A 85 9.38 7.58 -3.58
C VAL A 85 9.00 6.58 -4.67
N LEU A 86 9.93 5.69 -5.03
CA LEU A 86 9.74 4.65 -6.03
C LEU A 86 10.06 3.28 -5.43
N PRO A 87 9.36 2.20 -5.83
CA PRO A 87 9.65 0.85 -5.34
C PRO A 87 10.82 0.21 -6.10
N ALA A 88 11.79 -0.38 -5.39
CA ALA A 88 12.83 -1.22 -6.03
C ALA A 88 12.29 -2.56 -6.54
N ALA A 89 11.23 -3.08 -5.89
CA ALA A 89 10.61 -4.36 -6.21
C ALA A 89 9.11 -4.32 -5.84
N PRO A 90 8.25 -5.19 -6.42
CA PRO A 90 6.80 -5.18 -6.17
C PRO A 90 6.40 -5.27 -4.68
N GLY A 91 7.20 -5.94 -3.84
CA GLY A 91 6.96 -6.06 -2.39
C GLY A 91 7.55 -4.92 -1.53
N CYS A 92 8.19 -3.92 -2.13
CA CYS A 92 8.85 -2.79 -1.44
C CYS A 92 8.01 -1.53 -1.58
N SER A 93 6.85 -1.51 -0.93
CA SER A 93 5.80 -0.50 -1.11
C SER A 93 5.39 0.27 0.15
N GLY A 94 5.99 -0.07 1.29
CA GLY A 94 5.63 0.54 2.57
C GLY A 94 4.24 0.16 3.06
N TRP A 95 3.68 -0.95 2.56
CA TRP A 95 2.28 -1.34 2.78
C TRP A 95 1.76 -1.36 4.23
N PRO A 96 2.55 -1.60 5.29
CA PRO A 96 2.03 -1.53 6.66
C PRO A 96 1.66 -0.09 7.09
N VAL A 97 2.27 0.92 6.47
CA VAL A 97 2.05 2.35 6.76
C VAL A 97 1.23 3.03 5.66
N LEU A 98 1.39 2.56 4.41
CA LEU A 98 0.85 3.19 3.21
C LEU A 98 -0.28 2.40 2.56
N GLY A 99 -0.63 1.22 3.06
CA GLY A 99 -1.58 0.31 2.42
C GLY A 99 -1.00 -0.49 1.25
N VAL A 100 -1.69 -1.56 0.86
CA VAL A 100 -1.33 -2.49 -0.24
C VAL A 100 -1.13 -1.75 -1.56
N PRO A 101 0.07 -1.64 -2.15
CA PRO A 101 0.40 -0.74 -3.26
C PRO A 101 -0.57 -0.85 -4.45
N PRO A 102 -0.85 0.26 -5.15
CA PRO A 102 -1.70 0.23 -6.32
C PRO A 102 -0.96 -0.42 -7.47
N SER A 103 -1.70 -0.94 -8.44
CA SER A 103 -1.13 -1.54 -9.64
C SER A 103 -0.22 -0.59 -10.43
N TRP A 104 -0.46 0.72 -10.40
CA TRP A 104 0.42 1.70 -11.05
C TRP A 104 1.75 1.93 -10.30
N TYR A 105 1.81 1.63 -8.99
CA TYR A 105 2.99 1.86 -8.15
C TYR A 105 3.89 0.62 -8.10
N ARG A 106 4.66 0.45 -9.17
CA ARG A 106 5.51 -0.72 -9.37
C ARG A 106 6.81 -0.34 -10.08
N PRO A 107 7.89 -1.14 -9.91
CA PRO A 107 9.16 -0.82 -10.55
C PRO A 107 8.99 -0.73 -12.06
N ARG A 108 9.62 0.27 -12.67
CA ARG A 108 9.58 0.53 -14.12
C ARG A 108 8.19 0.83 -14.70
N SER A 109 7.24 1.30 -13.88
CA SER A 109 5.97 1.83 -14.38
C SER A 109 6.21 3.08 -15.23
N GLU A 110 5.75 3.08 -16.49
CA GLU A 110 5.84 4.24 -17.40
C GLU A 110 5.16 5.47 -16.78
N TYR A 111 4.00 5.27 -16.16
CA TYR A 111 3.28 6.31 -15.41
C TYR A 111 4.17 6.95 -14.33
N LEU A 112 4.96 6.16 -13.58
CA LEU A 112 5.85 6.72 -12.55
C LEU A 112 6.97 7.56 -13.17
N PHE A 113 7.49 7.15 -14.33
CA PHE A 113 8.54 7.92 -15.02
C PHE A 113 8.03 9.24 -15.60
N GLU A 114 6.81 9.25 -16.12
CA GLU A 114 6.16 10.49 -16.56
C GLU A 114 5.90 11.41 -15.36
N THR A 115 5.42 10.84 -14.25
CA THR A 115 4.97 11.59 -13.06
C THR A 115 6.10 12.15 -12.17
N VAL A 116 7.31 11.58 -12.25
CA VAL A 116 8.48 12.11 -11.51
C VAL A 116 9.11 13.33 -12.18
N THR A 117 8.75 13.61 -13.44
CA THR A 117 9.25 14.77 -14.16
C THR A 117 8.61 16.03 -13.53
N PRO A 118 9.40 17.00 -13.05
CA PRO A 118 8.84 18.23 -12.49
C PRO A 118 8.24 19.10 -13.59
N ASP A 119 7.04 19.63 -13.35
CA ASP A 119 6.38 20.59 -14.25
C ASP A 119 7.07 21.96 -14.22
N ASP A 120 7.73 22.30 -13.11
CA ASP A 120 8.47 23.54 -12.92
C ASP A 120 10.00 23.28 -12.88
N PRO A 121 10.78 23.81 -13.84
CA PRO A 121 12.23 23.63 -13.87
C PRO A 121 12.97 24.31 -12.69
N ALA A 122 12.31 25.21 -11.95
CA ALA A 122 12.86 25.80 -10.72
C ALA A 122 12.77 24.86 -9.51
N VAL A 123 11.93 23.81 -9.58
CA VAL A 123 11.74 22.84 -8.51
C VAL A 123 12.59 21.60 -8.77
N ARG A 124 13.45 21.24 -7.83
CA ARG A 124 14.26 20.03 -7.89
C ARG A 124 13.44 18.82 -7.47
N THR A 125 13.40 17.78 -8.29
CA THR A 125 12.87 16.46 -7.89
C THR A 125 13.96 15.62 -7.23
N ALA A 126 13.78 15.25 -5.96
CA ALA A 126 14.59 14.26 -5.26
C ALA A 126 13.89 12.89 -5.28
N ILE A 127 14.58 11.86 -5.79
CA ILE A 127 14.01 10.51 -5.93
C ILE A 127 14.61 9.59 -4.85
N TRP A 128 13.73 8.89 -4.13
CA TRP A 128 14.05 7.94 -3.08
C TRP A 128 13.53 6.56 -3.48
N THR A 129 14.29 5.51 -3.16
CA THR A 129 13.93 4.15 -3.56
C THR A 129 13.65 3.27 -2.36
N ASP A 130 12.43 2.76 -2.24
CA ASP A 130 12.04 1.76 -1.25
C ASP A 130 12.71 0.42 -1.54
N SER A 131 13.22 -0.22 -0.48
CA SER A 131 13.95 -1.48 -0.54
C SER A 131 13.43 -2.45 0.52
N SER A 132 13.94 -3.69 0.53
CA SER A 132 13.56 -4.67 1.56
C SER A 132 13.86 -4.21 3.00
N ARG A 133 14.80 -3.27 3.18
CA ARG A 133 15.26 -2.79 4.49
C ARG A 133 14.80 -1.38 4.83
N THR A 134 14.72 -0.48 3.85
CA THR A 134 14.43 0.94 4.08
C THR A 134 13.23 1.38 3.27
N HIS A 135 12.31 2.07 3.93
CA HIS A 135 11.13 2.70 3.33
C HIS A 135 11.13 4.21 3.58
N HIS A 136 10.44 4.92 2.70
CA HIS A 136 10.39 6.37 2.72
C HIS A 136 8.95 6.87 2.75
N LEU A 137 8.75 8.00 3.42
CA LEU A 137 7.48 8.72 3.54
C LEU A 137 7.70 10.15 3.05
N VAL A 138 6.88 10.64 2.14
CA VAL A 138 6.86 12.07 1.79
C VAL A 138 5.95 12.81 2.77
N VAL A 139 6.46 13.91 3.30
CA VAL A 139 5.70 14.92 4.05
C VAL A 139 5.44 16.07 3.09
N PRO A 140 4.26 16.14 2.47
CA PRO A 140 3.93 17.24 1.57
C PRO A 140 3.87 18.57 2.34
N ARG A 141 3.92 19.68 1.61
CA ARG A 141 3.67 21.00 2.19
C ARG A 141 2.26 21.06 2.77
N VAL A 142 2.10 21.83 3.85
CA VAL A 142 0.78 22.09 4.44
C VAL A 142 -0.09 22.78 3.38
N PRO A 143 -1.29 22.26 3.07
CA PRO A 143 -2.21 22.91 2.14
C PRO A 143 -2.55 24.33 2.60
N ALA A 144 -2.74 25.23 1.64
CA ALA A 144 -3.22 26.58 1.96
C ALA A 144 -4.68 26.49 2.43
N GLY A 145 -5.00 27.14 3.56
CA GLY A 145 -6.36 27.20 4.11
C GLY A 145 -6.39 27.15 5.63
N GLU A 146 -7.55 27.42 6.20
CA GLU A 146 -7.81 27.23 7.62
C GLU A 146 -8.10 25.75 7.89
N THR A 147 -7.50 25.20 8.95
CA THR A 147 -7.79 23.83 9.41
C THR A 147 -8.75 23.84 10.59
N ARG A 148 -9.62 22.83 10.65
CA ARG A 148 -10.51 22.58 11.79
C ARG A 148 -9.90 21.70 12.89
N GLY A 149 -8.60 21.38 12.78
CA GLY A 149 -7.85 20.59 13.77
C GLY A 149 -7.21 19.33 13.18
N PRO A 150 -6.59 18.47 14.01
CA PRO A 150 -5.77 17.35 13.55
C PRO A 150 -6.48 16.36 12.61
N ALA A 151 -7.76 16.07 12.84
CA ALA A 151 -8.54 15.16 12.00
C ALA A 151 -8.80 15.74 10.59
N ASP A 152 -8.98 17.06 10.51
CA ASP A 152 -9.16 17.77 9.24
C ASP A 152 -7.85 17.77 8.45
N LEU A 153 -6.69 17.96 9.12
CA LEU A 153 -5.37 17.78 8.51
C LEU A 153 -5.12 16.35 8.00
N GLU A 154 -5.46 15.32 8.79
CA GLU A 154 -5.32 13.90 8.40
C GLU A 154 -6.12 13.59 7.13
N SER A 155 -7.34 14.13 7.02
CA SER A 155 -8.22 13.91 5.85
C SER A 155 -7.70 14.53 4.54
N GLN A 156 -6.79 15.52 4.64
CA GLN A 156 -6.20 16.19 3.49
C GLN A 156 -4.98 15.45 2.91
N VAL A 157 -4.51 14.40 3.57
CA VAL A 157 -3.33 13.65 3.13
C VAL A 157 -3.74 12.38 2.38
N GLY A 158 -3.70 12.47 1.05
CA GLY A 158 -3.80 11.31 0.16
C GLY A 158 -2.51 10.48 0.13
N ARG A 159 -2.62 9.24 -0.30
CA ARG A 159 -1.52 8.28 -0.36
C ARG A 159 -0.58 8.51 -1.52
N ALA A 160 -1.08 9.04 -2.64
CA ALA A 160 -0.21 9.51 -3.72
C ALA A 160 0.72 10.61 -3.18
N ALA A 161 0.18 11.53 -2.37
CA ALA A 161 0.96 12.58 -1.70
C ALA A 161 2.00 12.00 -0.72
N LEU A 162 1.68 10.93 0.01
CA LEU A 162 2.65 10.21 0.87
C LEU A 162 3.82 9.58 0.09
N ARG A 163 3.71 9.46 -1.23
CA ARG A 163 4.76 8.98 -2.15
C ARG A 163 5.33 10.09 -3.03
N GLY A 164 4.83 11.32 -2.92
CA GLY A 164 5.26 12.45 -3.76
C GLY A 164 4.77 12.39 -5.21
N VAL A 165 3.75 11.57 -5.47
CA VAL A 165 3.15 11.40 -6.79
C VAL A 165 1.87 12.24 -6.81
N PRO A 166 1.68 13.17 -7.77
CA PRO A 166 0.39 13.82 -7.96
C PRO A 166 -0.71 12.79 -8.19
N VAL A 167 -1.90 13.10 -7.67
CA VAL A 167 -3.11 12.37 -8.06
C VAL A 167 -3.31 12.64 -9.55
N ALA A 168 -3.39 11.60 -10.38
CA ALA A 168 -3.72 11.79 -11.79
C ALA A 168 -5.02 12.59 -11.88
N SER A 169 -4.98 13.77 -12.49
CA SER A 169 -6.16 14.61 -12.74
C SER A 169 -7.24 13.86 -13.52
N ASP A 170 -6.81 12.85 -14.29
CA ASP A 170 -7.63 11.95 -15.11
C ASP A 170 -7.46 10.47 -14.69
N GLY A 171 -7.18 10.21 -13.42
CA GLY A 171 -7.23 8.84 -12.88
C GLY A 171 -8.58 8.18 -13.23
N PRO A 172 -8.63 6.84 -13.40
CA PRO A 172 -9.88 6.17 -13.78
C PRO A 172 -10.99 6.68 -12.87
N ALA A 173 -12.08 7.16 -13.50
CA ALA A 173 -13.22 7.78 -12.83
C ALA A 173 -13.50 7.07 -11.52
N THR A 174 -13.67 7.83 -10.43
CA THR A 174 -14.04 7.32 -9.10
C THR A 174 -14.93 6.11 -9.30
N PRO A 175 -14.44 4.87 -9.02
CA PRO A 175 -15.27 3.69 -9.22
C PRO A 175 -16.55 3.97 -8.45
N GLY A 176 -17.69 3.91 -9.13
CA GLY A 176 -18.98 4.20 -8.51
C GLY A 176 -19.06 3.45 -7.19
N ASP A 177 -19.31 4.19 -6.11
CA ASP A 177 -19.21 3.82 -4.69
C ASP A 177 -19.35 2.30 -4.49
N PRO A 178 -18.24 1.54 -4.49
CA PRO A 178 -18.36 0.11 -4.49
C PRO A 178 -18.59 -0.33 -3.05
N GLU A 179 -19.73 -0.94 -2.76
CA GLU A 179 -20.09 -1.48 -1.44
C GLU A 179 -19.02 -2.44 -0.86
N TRP A 180 -18.22 -3.08 -1.73
CA TRP A 180 -17.07 -3.94 -1.37
C TRP A 180 -15.84 -3.18 -0.89
N ALA A 181 -15.84 -1.89 -1.14
CA ALA A 181 -14.78 -0.98 -0.95
C ALA A 181 -15.29 -0.10 0.21
N ARG A 182 -15.10 -0.57 1.44
CA ARG A 182 -15.51 0.22 2.62
C ARG A 182 -14.60 1.44 2.68
N ALA A 183 -15.17 2.63 2.65
CA ALA A 183 -14.40 3.82 2.95
C ALA A 183 -13.99 3.71 4.41
N LEU A 184 -12.69 3.85 4.71
CA LEU A 184 -12.31 4.22 6.07
C LEU A 184 -13.03 5.53 6.36
N PRO A 185 -13.84 5.64 7.44
CA PRO A 185 -14.58 6.87 7.72
C PRO A 185 -13.62 8.06 7.78
N GLY A 186 -13.86 9.08 6.94
CA GLY A 186 -13.09 10.35 6.94
C GLY A 186 -12.15 10.61 5.74
N TYR A 187 -12.15 9.77 4.69
CA TYR A 187 -11.32 9.97 3.49
C TYR A 187 -12.15 10.37 2.27
N VAL A 188 -11.77 11.48 1.61
CA VAL A 188 -12.43 12.00 0.39
C VAL A 188 -11.76 11.49 -0.91
N LEU A 189 -10.61 10.82 -0.80
CA LEU A 189 -9.90 10.26 -1.95
C LEU A 189 -9.94 8.73 -1.91
N ASP A 190 -10.79 8.15 -2.76
CA ASP A 190 -10.86 6.71 -3.00
C ASP A 190 -9.63 6.24 -3.81
N GLU A 191 -8.48 6.19 -3.15
CA GLU A 191 -7.28 5.60 -3.73
C GLU A 191 -7.23 4.10 -3.41
N ARG A 192 -8.32 3.33 -3.46
CA ARG A 192 -8.26 1.88 -3.25
C ARG A 192 -7.53 1.16 -4.39
N LEU A 193 -6.22 1.32 -4.43
CA LEU A 193 -5.11 0.37 -4.29
C LEU A 193 -5.23 -1.11 -4.67
N LEU A 194 -6.38 -1.58 -5.10
CA LEU A 194 -6.56 -2.86 -5.78
C LEU A 194 -7.52 -2.61 -6.92
N ASP A 195 -7.11 -2.91 -8.15
CA ASP A 195 -7.87 -2.59 -9.36
C ASP A 195 -9.20 -3.37 -9.40
N HIS A 196 -9.27 -4.46 -8.63
CA HIS A 196 -10.42 -5.34 -8.63
C HIS A 196 -10.77 -5.93 -7.25
N PRO A 197 -12.06 -6.14 -6.94
CA PRO A 197 -12.52 -6.67 -5.65
C PRO A 197 -11.96 -8.05 -5.28
N TRP A 198 -11.55 -8.85 -6.27
CA TRP A 198 -11.02 -10.19 -6.04
C TRP A 198 -9.57 -10.20 -5.52
N GLU A 199 -8.83 -9.10 -5.68
CA GLU A 199 -7.40 -9.04 -5.35
C GLU A 199 -7.18 -9.07 -3.84
N LEU A 200 -8.06 -8.42 -3.07
CA LEU A 200 -7.97 -8.42 -1.60
C LEU A 200 -8.17 -9.82 -1.05
N ARG A 201 -9.12 -10.56 -1.64
CA ARG A 201 -9.37 -11.95 -1.29
C ARG A 201 -8.18 -12.86 -1.66
N ALA A 202 -7.54 -12.61 -2.80
CA ALA A 202 -6.33 -13.32 -3.21
C ALA A 202 -5.15 -13.06 -2.27
N LEU A 203 -4.94 -11.80 -1.86
CA LEU A 203 -3.93 -11.42 -0.87
C LEU A 203 -4.20 -12.11 0.48
N ALA A 204 -5.42 -11.99 0.99
CA ALA A 204 -5.83 -12.60 2.25
C ALA A 204 -5.60 -14.11 2.26
N LEU A 205 -5.88 -14.79 1.14
CA LEU A 205 -5.64 -16.22 0.98
C LEU A 205 -4.15 -16.57 1.10
N VAL A 206 -3.27 -15.81 0.42
CA VAL A 206 -1.82 -16.03 0.49
C VAL A 206 -1.27 -15.76 1.90
N LEU A 207 -1.72 -14.70 2.57
CA LEU A 207 -1.29 -14.36 3.93
C LEU A 207 -1.75 -15.40 4.96
N ALA A 208 -2.97 -15.92 4.81
CA ALA A 208 -3.51 -16.97 5.66
C ALA A 208 -2.68 -18.27 5.52
N ILE A 209 -2.42 -18.71 4.28
CA ILE A 209 -1.56 -19.89 4.04
C ILE A 209 -0.15 -19.66 4.59
N GLY A 210 0.45 -18.49 4.35
CA GLY A 210 1.81 -18.19 4.83
C GLY A 210 1.90 -18.12 6.35
N THR A 211 0.83 -17.74 7.03
CA THR A 211 0.74 -17.73 8.50
C THR A 211 0.61 -19.14 9.05
N ASP A 212 -0.35 -19.92 8.55
CA ASP A 212 -0.68 -21.25 9.07
C ASP A 212 0.33 -22.32 8.61
N ARG A 213 0.99 -22.11 7.46
CA ARG A 213 2.00 -23.00 6.87
C ARG A 213 3.30 -22.24 6.58
N PRO A 214 4.11 -21.92 7.60
CA PRO A 214 5.35 -21.16 7.42
C PRO A 214 6.34 -21.78 6.41
N GLY A 215 6.35 -23.11 6.27
CA GLY A 215 7.17 -23.82 5.29
C GLY A 215 6.84 -23.53 3.81
N LEU A 216 5.65 -22.97 3.53
CA LEU A 216 5.24 -22.59 2.17
C LEU A 216 5.54 -21.11 1.84
N ARG A 217 6.06 -20.32 2.78
CA ARG A 217 6.31 -18.88 2.58
C ARG A 217 7.25 -18.60 1.41
N SER A 218 8.30 -19.40 1.23
CA SER A 218 9.24 -19.22 0.10
C SER A 218 8.56 -19.41 -1.25
N VAL A 219 7.66 -20.39 -1.37
CA VAL A 219 6.84 -20.64 -2.56
C VAL A 219 5.90 -19.46 -2.82
N LEU A 220 5.20 -19.01 -1.77
CA LEU A 220 4.24 -17.92 -1.87
C LEU A 220 4.91 -16.60 -2.28
N VAL A 221 6.05 -16.27 -1.66
CA VAL A 221 6.84 -15.07 -2.00
C VAL A 221 7.44 -15.21 -3.39
N GLY A 222 8.00 -16.37 -3.74
CA GLY A 222 8.59 -16.62 -5.05
C GLY A 222 7.60 -16.39 -6.19
N ALA A 223 6.39 -16.96 -6.09
CA ALA A 223 5.35 -16.81 -7.10
C ALA A 223 4.76 -15.39 -7.18
N ALA A 224 4.74 -14.65 -6.07
CA ALA A 224 4.31 -13.25 -6.07
C ALA A 224 5.36 -12.30 -6.69
N VAL A 225 6.65 -12.60 -6.53
CA VAL A 225 7.76 -11.78 -7.06
C VAL A 225 8.04 -12.04 -8.54
N THR A 226 7.73 -13.23 -9.06
CA THR A 226 7.90 -13.58 -10.48
C THR A 226 6.70 -13.26 -11.35
N ALA A 227 5.58 -12.81 -10.75
CA ALA A 227 4.42 -12.38 -11.51
C ALA A 227 4.79 -11.22 -12.45
N PRO A 228 4.29 -11.21 -13.71
CA PRO A 228 4.40 -10.06 -14.57
C PRO A 228 3.95 -8.80 -13.84
N VAL A 229 4.63 -7.69 -14.10
CA VAL A 229 4.46 -6.45 -13.34
C VAL A 229 3.03 -5.89 -13.50
N ASP A 230 2.35 -6.22 -14.62
CA ASP A 230 0.94 -5.88 -14.89
C ASP A 230 -0.09 -6.85 -14.25
N ASP A 231 0.36 -7.91 -13.55
CA ASP A 231 -0.49 -9.06 -13.17
C ASP A 231 -0.18 -9.57 -11.74
N VAL A 232 0.21 -8.66 -10.85
CA VAL A 232 0.62 -8.97 -9.46
C VAL A 232 -0.52 -9.65 -8.70
N GLY A 233 -1.76 -9.16 -8.86
CA GLY A 233 -2.95 -9.75 -8.23
C GLY A 233 -3.16 -11.22 -8.61
N ALA A 234 -3.03 -11.57 -9.91
CA ALA A 234 -3.13 -12.98 -10.31
C ALA A 234 -1.89 -13.80 -9.89
N GLY A 235 -0.75 -13.15 -9.68
CA GLY A 235 0.42 -13.73 -9.00
C GLY A 235 0.07 -14.38 -7.67
N TRP A 236 -0.74 -13.72 -6.83
CA TRP A 236 -1.20 -14.27 -5.56
C TRP A 236 -2.09 -15.50 -5.72
N VAL A 237 -2.97 -15.49 -6.73
CA VAL A 237 -3.82 -16.65 -7.04
C VAL A 237 -2.98 -17.84 -7.50
N ARG A 238 -1.98 -17.61 -8.36
CA ARG A 238 -1.02 -18.62 -8.81
C ARG A 238 -0.19 -19.16 -7.63
N ALA A 239 0.24 -18.29 -6.73
CA ALA A 239 0.99 -18.67 -5.53
C ALA A 239 0.17 -19.63 -4.64
N ALA A 240 -1.09 -19.31 -4.38
CA ALA A 240 -1.99 -20.18 -3.62
C ALA A 240 -2.26 -21.51 -4.35
N ALA A 241 -2.44 -21.48 -5.67
CA ALA A 241 -2.60 -22.70 -6.46
C ALA A 241 -1.34 -23.61 -6.43
N GLU A 242 -0.16 -23.01 -6.43
CA GLU A 242 1.10 -23.75 -6.33
C GLU A 242 1.28 -24.38 -4.94
N ALA A 243 0.95 -23.66 -3.87
CA ALA A 243 0.91 -24.21 -2.52
C ALA A 243 -0.02 -25.43 -2.42
N VAL A 244 -1.18 -25.36 -3.09
CA VAL A 244 -2.13 -26.48 -3.21
C VAL A 244 -1.53 -27.65 -3.99
N ARG A 245 -0.75 -27.41 -5.04
CA ARG A 245 -0.11 -28.45 -5.86
C ARG A 245 1.00 -29.18 -5.10
N LEU A 246 1.83 -28.45 -4.35
CA LEU A 246 2.98 -29.02 -3.61
C LEU A 246 2.58 -29.81 -2.35
N THR A 247 1.32 -29.69 -1.94
CA THR A 247 0.74 -30.38 -0.79
C THR A 247 -0.28 -31.44 -1.19
N ALA A 248 -0.37 -31.74 -2.49
CA ALA A 248 -1.12 -32.85 -3.06
C ALA A 248 -0.27 -34.12 -3.04
#